data_AF-A0A1G7UD99-F1
#
_entry.id   AF-A0A1G7UD99-F1
#
_cell.length_a   1.000
_cell.length_b   1.000
_cell.length_c   1.000
_cell.angle_alpha   90.00
_cell.angle_beta   90.00
_cell.angle_gamma   90.00
#
_symmetry.space_group_name_H-M   'P 1'
#
loop_
_entity.id
_entity.type
_entity.pdbx_description
1 polymer ?
#
loop_
_entity_poly.entity_id
_entity_poly.type
_entity_poly.pdbx_seq_one_letter_code
_entity_poly.pdbx_strand_id
1 'polypeptide(L)'
;MRAGERWKDYETGRSAETDVLLDKPDDKGVLVIECKAKIPGARVTLEEASKWRDDRVPLLHKILRHESRLAGKPFTFELWTNGPIDPDAVKYLKAYPPSQDYAVAWKDGAAIKPYVDKASSPAIRRAMGEHYFHHPLAKIAAQAEREAQPAAAV
;
A
#
# COMPACT_ATOMS: atom_id res chain seq x y z
N MET A 1 6.45 -5.09 15.44
CA MET A 1 6.06 -4.16 14.35
C MET A 1 6.82 -2.87 14.56
N ARG A 2 7.38 -2.30 13.50
CA ARG A 2 8.05 -0.99 13.50
C ARG A 2 7.28 -0.06 12.54
N ALA A 3 7.21 1.24 12.83
CA ALA A 3 6.47 2.19 12.02
C ALA A 3 7.18 3.55 11.97
N GLY A 4 7.12 4.22 10.81
CA GLY A 4 7.74 5.54 10.60
C GLY A 4 9.27 5.54 10.67
N GLU A 5 9.91 4.46 10.22
CA GLU A 5 11.36 4.32 10.34
C GLU A 5 12.09 4.74 9.09
N ARG A 6 13.12 5.57 9.27
CA ARG A 6 14.00 6.01 8.20
C ARG A 6 15.19 5.07 8.01
N TRP A 7 15.42 4.71 6.76
CA TRP A 7 16.45 3.81 6.27
C TRP A 7 17.37 4.56 5.30
N LYS A 8 18.67 4.32 5.40
CA LYS A 8 19.68 4.98 4.57
C LYS A 8 20.47 3.96 3.77
N ASP A 9 20.59 4.20 2.47
CA ASP A 9 21.56 3.54 1.62
C ASP A 9 22.90 4.28 1.78
N TYR A 10 23.88 3.63 2.39
CA TYR A 10 25.19 4.23 2.64
C TYR A 10 26.06 4.34 1.39
N GLU A 11 25.77 3.59 0.33
CA GLU A 11 26.51 3.69 -0.93
C GLU A 11 26.10 4.94 -1.73
N THR A 12 24.80 5.20 -1.81
CA THR A 12 24.26 6.31 -2.62
C THR A 12 23.89 7.54 -1.80
N GLY A 13 23.85 7.42 -0.47
CA GLY A 13 23.39 8.47 0.44
C GLY A 13 21.87 8.67 0.45
N ARG A 14 21.12 7.96 -0.41
CA ARG A 14 19.66 8.04 -0.49
C ARG A 14 19.02 7.53 0.80
N SER A 15 17.82 7.99 1.10
CA SER A 15 17.03 7.49 2.23
C SER A 15 15.58 7.23 1.85
N ALA A 16 14.99 6.26 2.50
CA ALA A 16 13.56 5.96 2.43
C ALA A 16 12.99 5.79 3.84
N GLU A 17 11.69 5.95 3.98
CA GLU A 17 10.97 5.71 5.22
C GLU A 17 10.00 4.56 4.97
N THR A 18 9.89 3.65 5.95
CA THR A 18 8.86 2.60 5.97
C THR A 18 7.74 3.03 6.89
N ASP A 19 6.52 3.12 6.37
CA ASP A 19 5.35 3.44 7.18
C ASP A 19 5.08 2.30 8.17
N VAL A 20 5.13 1.05 7.72
CA VAL A 20 5.08 -0.14 8.57
C VAL A 20 6.08 -1.20 8.09
N LEU A 21 6.83 -1.76 9.03
CA LEU A 21 7.67 -2.94 8.83
C LEU A 21 7.29 -4.03 9.85
N LEU A 22 6.97 -5.19 9.31
CA LEU A 22 6.57 -6.39 10.03
C LEU A 22 7.56 -7.50 9.71
N ASP A 23 8.44 -7.81 10.66
CA ASP A 23 9.19 -9.06 10.66
C ASP A 23 8.26 -10.15 11.20
N LYS A 24 7.73 -11.00 10.30
CA LYS A 24 6.70 -11.98 10.67
C LYS A 24 7.35 -13.12 11.45
N PRO A 25 6.66 -13.66 12.48
CA PRO A 25 7.17 -14.79 13.25
C PRO A 25 7.30 -16.05 12.39
N ASP A 26 8.03 -17.04 12.90
CA ASP A 26 8.19 -18.38 12.30
C ASP A 26 8.76 -18.33 10.87
N ASP A 27 9.71 -17.43 10.62
CA ASP A 27 10.39 -17.23 9.32
C ASP A 27 9.44 -17.00 8.13
N LYS A 28 8.23 -16.50 8.38
CA LYS A 28 7.24 -16.17 7.34
C LYS A 28 7.65 -14.96 6.48
N GLY A 29 8.81 -14.38 6.72
CA GLY A 29 9.40 -13.28 5.96
C GLY A 29 9.05 -11.89 6.47
N VAL A 30 9.46 -10.89 5.70
CA VAL A 30 9.29 -9.48 6.03
C VAL A 30 8.17 -8.89 5.18
N LEU A 31 7.23 -8.20 5.83
CA LEU A 31 6.20 -7.41 5.17
C LEU A 31 6.48 -5.93 5.42
N VAL A 32 6.60 -5.16 4.35
CA VAL A 32 6.75 -3.70 4.38
C VAL A 32 5.50 -3.10 3.74
N ILE A 33 4.84 -2.18 4.43
CA ILE A 33 3.62 -1.53 3.95
C ILE A 33 3.90 -0.04 3.80
N GLU A 34 3.60 0.50 2.63
CA GLU A 34 3.45 1.94 2.38
C GLU A 34 1.96 2.30 2.46
N CYS A 35 1.64 3.33 3.23
CA CYS A 35 0.30 3.88 3.40
C CYS A 35 0.13 5.13 2.54
N LYS A 36 -0.94 5.17 1.73
CA LYS A 36 -1.37 6.37 1.00
C LYS A 36 -2.75 6.79 1.44
N ALA A 37 -2.81 7.66 2.43
CA ALA A 37 -4.04 8.30 2.84
C ALA A 37 -4.56 9.24 1.74
N LYS A 38 -5.87 9.17 1.49
CA LYS A 38 -6.60 9.98 0.54
C LYS A 38 -7.74 10.69 1.24
N ILE A 39 -7.97 11.94 0.83
CA ILE A 39 -9.20 12.63 1.17
C ILE A 39 -10.39 11.89 0.53
N PRO A 40 -11.60 11.96 1.11
CA PRO A 40 -12.77 11.30 0.54
C PRO A 40 -12.98 11.66 -0.93
N GLY A 41 -13.14 10.64 -1.78
CA GLY A 41 -13.31 10.79 -3.23
C GLY A 41 -12.02 10.89 -4.05
N ALA A 42 -10.85 11.03 -3.41
CA ALA A 42 -9.57 10.99 -4.10
C ALA A 42 -9.04 9.56 -4.27
N ARG A 43 -8.16 9.38 -5.26
CA ARG A 43 -7.57 8.09 -5.63
C ARG A 43 -6.05 8.10 -5.45
N VAL A 44 -5.45 6.92 -5.35
CA VAL A 44 -4.01 6.75 -5.64
C VAL A 44 -3.81 6.87 -7.14
N THR A 45 -2.95 7.80 -7.57
CA THR A 45 -2.69 8.09 -8.98
C THR A 45 -1.66 7.13 -9.57
N LEU A 46 -1.56 7.12 -10.91
CA LEU A 46 -0.51 6.38 -11.61
C LEU A 46 0.89 6.85 -11.21
N GLU A 47 1.09 8.16 -11.04
CA GLU A 47 2.38 8.73 -10.63
C GLU A 47 2.81 8.25 -9.24
N GLU A 48 1.87 8.19 -8.28
CA GLU A 48 2.17 7.71 -6.94
C GLU A 48 2.50 6.21 -6.93
N ALA A 49 1.72 5.42 -7.68
CA ALA A 49 1.93 4.00 -7.80
C ALA A 49 3.26 3.67 -8.51
N SER A 50 3.60 4.41 -9.57
CA SER A 50 4.86 4.24 -10.30
C SER A 50 6.06 4.64 -9.47
N LYS A 51 6.01 5.77 -8.79
CA LYS A 51 7.07 6.19 -7.87
C LYS A 51 7.28 5.19 -6.75
N TRP A 52 6.20 4.66 -6.17
CA TRP A 52 6.32 3.64 -5.14
C TRP A 52 6.98 2.36 -5.69
N ARG A 53 6.49 1.86 -6.81
CA ARG A 53 6.94 0.58 -7.39
C ARG A 53 8.36 0.64 -7.96
N ASP A 54 8.69 1.68 -8.72
CA ASP A 54 9.92 1.73 -9.51
C ASP A 54 11.08 2.38 -8.75
N ASP A 55 10.79 3.21 -7.75
CA ASP A 55 11.83 3.90 -6.96
C ASP A 55 11.88 3.42 -5.51
N ARG A 56 10.75 3.48 -4.79
CA ARG A 56 10.74 3.24 -3.34
C ARG A 56 10.98 1.78 -2.98
N VAL A 57 10.29 0.85 -3.63
CA VAL A 57 10.40 -0.59 -3.36
C VAL A 57 11.83 -1.10 -3.61
N PRO A 58 12.48 -0.84 -4.76
CA PRO A 58 13.85 -1.28 -4.99
C PRO A 58 14.85 -0.68 -4.01
N LEU A 59 14.71 0.61 -3.67
CA LEU A 59 15.58 1.27 -2.70
C LEU A 59 15.44 0.65 -1.30
N LEU A 60 14.21 0.44 -0.83
CA LEU A 60 13.96 -0.18 0.47
C LEU A 60 14.47 -1.63 0.50
N HIS A 61 14.23 -2.42 -0.55
CA HIS A 61 14.77 -3.77 -0.62
C HIS A 61 16.31 -3.79 -0.57
N LYS A 62 16.96 -2.89 -1.33
CA LYS A 62 18.43 -2.74 -1.31
C LYS A 62 18.93 -2.46 0.10
N ILE A 63 18.30 -1.56 0.85
CA ILE A 63 18.74 -1.21 2.21
C ILE A 63 18.46 -2.36 3.18
N LEU A 64 17.22 -2.86 3.19
CA LEU A 64 16.73 -3.80 4.20
C LEU A 64 17.34 -5.19 4.09
N ARG A 65 17.71 -5.65 2.88
CA ARG A 65 18.33 -6.98 2.70
C ARG A 65 19.69 -7.13 3.39
N HIS A 66 20.34 -6.00 3.71
CA HIS A 66 21.63 -5.97 4.42
C HIS A 66 21.47 -5.77 5.92
N GLU A 67 20.24 -5.54 6.41
CA GLU A 67 19.98 -5.45 7.84
C GLU A 67 20.06 -6.84 8.46
N SER A 68 20.96 -7.02 9.44
CA SER A 68 21.33 -8.34 9.98
C SER A 68 20.15 -9.21 10.41
N ARG A 69 19.12 -8.60 11.01
CA ARG A 69 17.90 -9.31 11.48
C ARG A 69 16.92 -9.70 10.36
N LEU A 70 17.08 -9.11 9.18
CA LEU A 70 16.21 -9.30 8.01
C LEU A 70 16.91 -10.05 6.88
N ALA A 71 18.24 -10.13 6.92
CA ALA A 71 19.06 -10.76 5.91
C ALA A 71 18.60 -12.21 5.64
N GLY A 72 18.46 -12.55 4.34
CA GLY A 72 18.04 -13.87 3.88
C GLY A 72 16.53 -14.17 3.98
N LYS A 73 15.72 -13.29 4.61
CA LYS A 73 14.27 -13.47 4.68
C LYS A 73 13.60 -13.05 3.36
N PRO A 74 12.50 -13.71 2.94
CA PRO A 74 11.72 -13.27 1.79
C PRO A 74 10.99 -11.96 2.10
N PHE A 75 10.97 -11.03 1.15
CA PHE A 75 10.31 -9.73 1.31
C PHE A 75 8.99 -9.65 0.54
N THR A 76 8.01 -8.99 1.12
CA THR A 76 6.78 -8.55 0.45
C THR A 76 6.59 -7.05 0.71
N PHE A 77 6.40 -6.29 -0.35
CA PHE A 77 6.10 -4.86 -0.30
C PHE A 77 4.64 -4.63 -0.69
N GLU A 78 3.89 -3.92 0.14
CA GLU A 78 2.48 -3.64 -0.09
C GLU A 78 2.17 -2.15 -0.09
N LEU A 79 1.34 -1.69 -1.04
CA LEU A 79 0.77 -0.35 -1.06
C LEU A 79 -0.67 -0.39 -0.55
N TRP A 80 -0.95 0.29 0.56
CA TRP A 80 -2.28 0.33 1.17
C TRP A 80 -2.86 1.74 1.08
N THR A 81 -4.13 1.85 0.71
CA THR A 81 -4.84 3.12 0.72
C THR A 81 -6.25 2.96 1.28
N ASN A 82 -6.76 4.04 1.85
CA ASN A 82 -8.14 4.15 2.32
C ASN A 82 -9.13 4.54 1.20
N GLY A 83 -8.64 4.99 0.05
CA GLY A 83 -9.43 5.30 -1.14
C GLY A 83 -9.28 4.22 -2.22
N PRO A 84 -9.92 4.40 -3.39
CA PRO A 84 -9.67 3.54 -4.54
C PRO A 84 -8.31 3.85 -5.18
N ILE A 85 -7.81 2.93 -6.00
CA ILE A 85 -6.60 3.09 -6.82
C ILE A 85 -7.04 3.34 -8.26
N ASP A 86 -6.44 4.32 -8.94
CA ASP A 86 -6.73 4.60 -10.34
C ASP A 86 -6.61 3.34 -11.23
N PRO A 87 -7.55 3.07 -12.16
CA PRO A 87 -7.49 1.88 -13.02
C PRO A 87 -6.18 1.76 -13.82
N ASP A 88 -5.62 2.88 -14.29
CA ASP A 88 -4.34 2.88 -15.00
C ASP A 88 -3.18 2.57 -14.04
N ALA A 89 -3.26 3.04 -12.81
CA ALA A 89 -2.32 2.66 -11.75
C ALA A 89 -2.42 1.16 -11.44
N VAL A 90 -3.63 0.58 -11.35
CA VAL A 90 -3.81 -0.87 -11.16
C VAL A 90 -3.25 -1.66 -12.34
N LYS A 91 -3.54 -1.24 -13.58
CA LYS A 91 -3.02 -1.87 -14.80
C LYS A 91 -1.49 -1.84 -14.79
N TYR A 92 -0.91 -0.70 -14.44
CA TYR A 92 0.52 -0.55 -14.32
C TYR A 92 1.10 -1.46 -13.23
N LEU A 93 0.55 -1.48 -12.02
CA LEU A 93 0.99 -2.35 -10.93
C LEU A 93 0.94 -3.85 -11.32
N LYS A 94 -0.11 -4.27 -12.04
CA LYS A 94 -0.26 -5.65 -12.56
C LYS A 94 0.75 -6.01 -13.66
N ALA A 95 1.20 -5.02 -14.44
CA ALA A 95 2.17 -5.24 -15.51
C ALA A 95 3.60 -5.46 -14.99
N TYR A 96 3.83 -5.33 -13.68
CA TYR A 96 5.13 -5.56 -13.08
C TYR A 96 5.49 -7.06 -13.16
N PRO A 97 6.60 -7.43 -13.81
CA PRO A 97 7.04 -8.81 -13.81
C PRO A 97 7.36 -9.23 -12.38
N PRO A 98 7.06 -10.47 -11.97
CA PRO A 98 7.44 -10.96 -10.65
C PRO A 98 8.96 -10.80 -10.45
N SER A 99 9.36 -10.08 -9.41
CA SER A 99 10.75 -10.04 -8.99
C SER A 99 11.11 -11.38 -8.34
N GLN A 100 12.32 -11.88 -8.61
CA GLN A 100 12.84 -13.07 -7.92
C GLN A 100 13.27 -12.75 -6.49
N ASP A 101 13.52 -11.47 -6.20
CA ASP A 101 14.05 -11.02 -4.91
C ASP A 101 12.95 -10.69 -3.89
N TYR A 102 11.77 -10.26 -4.36
CA TYR A 102 10.67 -9.82 -3.49
C TYR A 102 9.31 -9.85 -4.19
N ALA A 103 8.24 -9.96 -3.40
CA ALA A 103 6.87 -9.84 -3.88
C ALA A 103 6.34 -8.41 -3.73
N VAL A 104 5.40 -8.04 -4.59
CA VAL A 104 4.70 -6.74 -4.56
C VAL A 104 3.19 -6.99 -4.61
N ALA A 105 2.43 -6.31 -3.75
CA ALA A 105 0.96 -6.33 -3.77
C ALA A 105 0.37 -4.97 -3.37
N TRP A 106 -0.94 -4.81 -3.45
CA TRP A 106 -1.62 -3.58 -3.07
C TRP A 106 -3.03 -3.86 -2.54
N LYS A 107 -3.54 -2.94 -1.72
CA LYS A 107 -4.89 -2.98 -1.16
C LYS A 107 -5.51 -1.59 -1.20
N ASP A 108 -6.66 -1.50 -1.86
CA ASP A 108 -7.48 -0.31 -1.84
C ASP A 108 -8.38 -0.25 -0.59
N GLY A 109 -9.19 0.82 -0.48
CA GLY A 109 -10.10 1.02 0.65
C GLY A 109 -11.01 -0.18 0.91
N ALA A 110 -11.49 -0.85 -0.14
CA ALA A 110 -12.34 -2.03 0.00
C ALA A 110 -11.55 -3.23 0.53
N ALA A 111 -10.35 -3.46 0.01
CA ALA A 111 -9.49 -4.57 0.41
C ALA A 111 -8.91 -4.41 1.83
N ILE A 112 -8.70 -3.18 2.33
CA ILE A 112 -8.24 -2.95 3.70
C ILE A 112 -9.36 -3.02 4.74
N LYS A 113 -10.63 -2.82 4.34
CA LYS A 113 -11.76 -2.75 5.27
C LYS A 113 -11.88 -3.98 6.18
N PRO A 114 -11.75 -5.24 5.70
CA PRO A 114 -11.80 -6.42 6.58
C PRO A 114 -10.69 -6.44 7.64
N TYR A 115 -9.54 -5.81 7.39
CA TYR A 115 -8.46 -5.69 8.36
C TYR A 115 -8.79 -4.64 9.41
N VAL A 116 -9.35 -3.50 8.99
CA VAL A 116 -9.83 -2.46 9.91
C VAL A 116 -10.93 -3.01 10.81
N ASP A 117 -11.90 -3.73 10.26
CA ASP A 117 -13.02 -4.30 11.02
C ASP A 117 -12.55 -5.26 12.14
N LYS A 118 -11.41 -5.93 11.91
CA LYS A 118 -10.76 -6.84 12.87
C LYS A 118 -9.77 -6.14 13.81
N ALA A 119 -9.55 -4.82 13.67
CA ALA A 119 -8.63 -4.10 14.53
C ALA A 119 -9.14 -4.12 15.99
N SER A 120 -8.24 -4.45 16.91
CA SER A 120 -8.57 -4.52 18.35
C SER A 120 -8.98 -3.16 18.92
N SER A 121 -8.52 -2.05 18.33
CA SER A 121 -8.85 -0.69 18.74
C SER A 121 -10.23 -0.24 18.21
N PRO A 122 -11.22 0.04 19.08
CA PRO A 122 -12.50 0.61 18.67
C PRO A 122 -12.35 2.02 18.08
N ALA A 123 -11.37 2.80 18.53
CA ALA A 123 -11.12 4.15 18.02
C ALA A 123 -10.65 4.13 16.57
N ILE A 124 -9.78 3.18 16.19
CA ILE A 124 -9.34 3.00 14.79
C ILE A 124 -10.53 2.60 13.92
N ARG A 125 -11.35 1.65 14.37
CA ARG A 125 -12.55 1.23 13.65
C ARG A 125 -13.51 2.39 13.42
N ARG A 126 -13.77 3.19 14.46
CA ARG A 126 -14.63 4.36 14.39
C ARG A 126 -14.09 5.42 13.43
N ALA A 127 -12.84 5.84 13.61
CA ALA A 127 -12.22 6.88 12.78
C ALA A 127 -12.22 6.48 11.29
N MET A 128 -11.87 5.23 10.98
CA MET A 128 -11.87 4.75 9.60
C MET A 128 -13.28 4.67 9.00
N GLY A 129 -14.27 4.24 9.80
CA GLY A 129 -15.67 4.21 9.40
C GLY A 129 -16.24 5.59 9.11
N GLU A 130 -16.06 6.53 10.03
CA GLU A 130 -16.64 7.89 9.96
C GLU A 130 -15.98 8.74 8.87
N HIS A 131 -14.65 8.73 8.79
CA HIS A 131 -13.92 9.69 7.94
C HIS A 131 -13.61 9.17 6.53
N TYR A 132 -13.72 7.86 6.30
CA TYR A 132 -13.34 7.28 5.01
C TYR A 132 -14.45 6.41 4.42
N PHE A 133 -14.87 5.34 5.09
CA PHE A 133 -15.75 4.35 4.46
C PHE A 133 -17.21 4.79 4.30
N HIS A 134 -17.73 5.63 5.20
CA HIS A 134 -19.12 6.09 5.14
C HIS A 134 -19.28 7.55 4.71
N HIS A 135 -18.19 8.22 4.32
CA HIS A 135 -18.20 9.65 4.03
C HIS A 135 -19.08 9.96 2.78
N PRO A 136 -19.98 10.96 2.82
CA PRO A 136 -20.86 11.29 1.69
C PRO A 136 -20.13 11.53 0.37
N LEU A 137 -19.00 12.24 0.39
CA LEU A 137 -18.17 12.47 -0.81
C LEU A 137 -17.61 11.18 -1.42
N ALA A 138 -17.28 10.17 -0.61
CA ALA A 138 -16.83 8.88 -1.12
C ALA A 138 -17.98 8.14 -1.80
N LYS A 139 -19.22 8.25 -1.29
CA LYS A 139 -20.41 7.69 -1.91
C LYS A 139 -20.75 8.37 -3.25
N ILE A 140 -20.67 9.70 -3.29
CA ILE A 140 -20.91 10.49 -4.51
C ILE A 140 -19.87 10.14 -5.58
N ALA A 141 -18.58 10.09 -5.22
CA ALA A 141 -17.52 9.69 -6.15
C ALA A 141 -17.74 8.27 -6.70
N ALA A 142 -18.03 7.30 -5.82
CA ALA A 142 -18.31 5.93 -6.24
C ALA A 142 -19.59 5.80 -7.10
N GLN A 143 -20.59 6.66 -6.88
CA GLN A 143 -21.78 6.72 -7.72
C GLN A 143 -21.47 7.31 -9.10
N ALA A 144 -20.79 8.45 -9.16
CA ALA A 144 -20.37 9.08 -10.41
C ALA A 144 -19.51 8.13 -11.26
N GLU A 145 -18.63 7.34 -10.64
CA GLU A 145 -17.83 6.33 -11.33
C GLU A 145 -18.66 5.19 -11.93
N ARG A 146 -19.69 4.71 -11.20
CA ARG A 146 -20.61 3.68 -11.72
C ARG A 146 -21.46 4.21 -12.87
N GLU A 147 -21.81 5.49 -12.84
CA GLU A 147 -22.56 6.15 -13.91
C GLU A 147 -21.68 6.48 -15.13
N ALA A 148 -20.38 6.72 -14.92
CA ALA A 148 -19.41 7.00 -15.98
C ALA A 148 -18.84 5.75 -16.65
N GLN A 149 -18.94 4.57 -16.03
CA GLN A 149 -18.66 3.30 -16.70
C GLN A 149 -19.86 2.93 -17.57
N PRO A 150 -19.74 2.90 -18.92
CA PRO A 150 -20.83 2.42 -19.75
C PRO A 150 -21.16 1.00 -19.32
N ALA A 151 -22.46 0.71 -19.18
CA ALA A 151 -22.96 -0.63 -18.94
C ALA A 151 -22.22 -1.58 -19.89
N ALA A 152 -21.41 -2.48 -19.32
CA ALA A 152 -20.74 -3.50 -20.11
C ALA A 152 -21.83 -4.21 -20.90
N ALA A 153 -21.80 -4.04 -22.22
CA ALA A 153 -22.75 -4.65 -23.13
C ALA A 153 -22.73 -6.16 -22.87
N VAL A 154 -23.92 -6.69 -22.62
CA VAL A 154 -24.24 -8.11 -22.37
C VAL A 154 -23.78 -8.97 -23.54
#